data_AF-A0A8J6RKE9-F1
#
_entry.id   AF-A0A8J6RKE9-F1
#
_cell.length_a   1.000
_cell.length_b   1.000
_cell.length_c   1.000
_cell.angle_alpha   90.00
_cell.angle_beta   90.00
_cell.angle_gamma   90.00
#
_symmetry.space_group_name_H-M   'P 1'
#
loop_
_entity.id
_entity.type
_entity.pdbx_description
1 polymer ?
#
loop_
_entity_poly.entity_id
_entity_poly.type
_entity_poly.pdbx_seq_one_letter_code
_entity_poly.pdbx_strand_id
1 'polypeptide(L)'
;MLLNQKQTDIIATSMSNKRLYDWIFLYWMPYDNDLSIFGTPIIDMLTKGVKSDNILLAVQSDLIGDKKLSRNVITQGNIFTHKLNAANSGSEEVFAEYLNWANLQFQAKKWAIVFLGHGGRLDEISPDGHPEPDLASKTKWMNIQKLSDIIANFNQQVGKRVELVFFQNCNKGTIEVNYTFRNTAKYTLSSQLLLGAPNYYYEQLFSFLGRKPEINGGQLAEKIMEFEPFDMYHSYTSINNSDISNLSAKINPLIDTVLSANIKTINLSNLISYNYMGDRFVDVVSFFQTITKQSGANQQKCDEFIYFLNNSIIHKVKKDGKLLGSPPEYKNFSGLGIFFPESKQKLEKYRYLQVFSDLKLVELFEAILVS
;
A
#
# COMPACT_ATOMS: atom_id res chain seq x y z
N MET A 1 -25.56 -31.42 29.80
CA MET A 1 -26.52 -30.30 29.66
C MET A 1 -26.31 -29.39 30.87
N LEU A 2 -25.56 -28.31 30.70
CA LEU A 2 -25.42 -27.16 31.61
C LEU A 2 -24.38 -26.25 30.96
N LEU A 3 -24.86 -25.44 30.02
CA LEU A 3 -24.14 -24.30 29.47
C LEU A 3 -23.89 -23.32 30.61
N ASN A 4 -22.62 -22.94 30.77
CA ASN A 4 -22.15 -22.04 31.80
C ASN A 4 -22.67 -20.63 31.50
N GLN A 5 -23.69 -20.18 32.25
CA GLN A 5 -24.44 -18.92 32.09
C GLN A 5 -23.59 -17.63 32.18
N LYS A 6 -22.26 -17.71 32.37
CA LYS A 6 -21.35 -16.54 32.35
C LYS A 6 -20.69 -16.26 31.01
N GLN A 7 -20.93 -17.09 29.98
CA GLN A 7 -20.32 -16.92 28.65
C GLN A 7 -21.29 -16.34 27.60
N THR A 8 -22.53 -16.04 27.99
CA THR A 8 -23.58 -15.50 27.11
C THR A 8 -23.90 -14.01 27.32
N ASP A 9 -23.32 -13.34 28.31
CA ASP A 9 -23.62 -11.92 28.62
C ASP A 9 -22.74 -10.90 27.86
N ILE A 10 -21.99 -11.32 26.83
CA ILE A 10 -21.28 -10.39 25.92
C ILE A 10 -21.93 -10.36 24.52
N ILE A 11 -22.92 -11.21 24.24
CA ILE A 11 -23.62 -11.25 22.95
C ILE A 11 -25.05 -10.72 23.11
N ALA A 12 -25.18 -9.50 23.64
CA ALA A 12 -26.39 -8.69 23.54
C ALA A 12 -26.16 -7.26 24.05
N THR A 13 -25.00 -6.64 23.81
CA THR A 13 -24.93 -5.18 23.89
C THR A 13 -25.52 -4.63 22.60
N SER A 14 -26.69 -4.01 22.73
CA SER A 14 -27.44 -3.31 21.68
C SER A 14 -26.52 -2.60 20.68
N MET A 15 -26.87 -2.66 19.38
CA MET A 15 -26.24 -1.88 18.30
C MET A 15 -26.24 -0.34 18.51
N SER A 16 -26.74 0.17 19.63
CA SER A 16 -26.86 1.59 19.96
C SER A 16 -26.00 1.99 21.18
N ASN A 17 -24.73 2.30 20.92
CA ASN A 17 -23.81 3.23 21.64
C ASN A 17 -22.33 2.79 21.55
N LYS A 18 -21.87 2.34 20.38
CA LYS A 18 -20.43 2.31 20.14
C LYS A 18 -19.94 3.75 20.04
N ARG A 19 -18.86 4.07 20.75
CA ARG A 19 -18.17 5.35 20.59
C ARG A 19 -17.81 5.57 19.13
N LEU A 20 -18.15 6.74 18.59
CA LEU A 20 -17.75 7.17 17.26
C LEU A 20 -16.40 7.88 17.34
N TYR A 21 -15.36 7.26 16.80
CA TYR A 21 -14.03 7.86 16.68
C TYR A 21 -13.96 8.79 15.46
N ASP A 22 -13.14 9.83 15.52
CA ASP A 22 -12.85 10.63 14.34
C ASP A 22 -12.00 9.83 13.34
N TRP A 23 -11.01 9.10 13.87
CA TRP A 23 -10.13 8.24 13.09
C TRP A 23 -9.94 6.88 13.75
N ILE A 24 -9.96 5.83 12.92
CA ILE A 24 -9.42 4.53 13.29
C ILE A 24 -8.34 4.12 12.29
N PHE A 25 -7.19 3.69 12.81
CA PHE A 25 -6.10 3.12 12.01
C PHE A 25 -6.02 1.62 12.25
N LEU A 26 -5.95 0.87 11.16
CA LEU A 26 -5.78 -0.58 11.16
C LEU A 26 -4.38 -0.89 10.61
N TYR A 27 -3.45 -1.16 11.52
CA TYR A 27 -2.09 -1.57 11.22
C TYR A 27 -2.03 -3.09 11.07
N TRP A 28 -1.51 -3.56 9.94
CA TRP A 28 -1.20 -4.97 9.69
C TRP A 28 0.33 -5.17 9.68
N MET A 29 0.86 -5.95 10.62
CA MET A 29 2.29 -6.08 10.89
C MET A 29 2.75 -7.55 10.90
N PRO A 30 2.85 -8.20 9.73
CA PRO A 30 3.43 -9.53 9.57
C PRO A 30 4.96 -9.42 9.62
N TYR A 31 5.47 -9.45 10.83
CA TYR A 31 6.87 -9.24 11.18
C TYR A 31 7.52 -10.54 11.68
N ASP A 32 6.93 -11.71 11.39
CA ASP A 32 7.59 -13.00 11.54
C ASP A 32 8.63 -13.20 10.43
N ASN A 33 9.61 -12.29 10.43
CA ASN A 33 10.73 -12.16 9.53
C ASN A 33 11.77 -11.22 10.19
N ASP A 34 12.82 -10.86 9.49
CA ASP A 34 13.93 -10.02 10.00
C ASP A 34 13.51 -8.61 10.47
N LEU A 35 12.29 -8.15 10.15
CA LEU A 35 11.76 -6.89 10.69
C LEU A 35 11.17 -7.03 12.11
N SER A 36 11.08 -8.24 12.68
CA SER A 36 10.53 -8.51 14.01
C SER A 36 11.08 -7.60 15.11
N ILE A 37 12.37 -7.24 15.02
CA ILE A 37 13.04 -6.40 16.01
C ILE A 37 12.42 -4.99 16.13
N PHE A 38 11.70 -4.54 15.11
CA PHE A 38 11.07 -3.23 15.04
C PHE A 38 9.61 -3.22 15.54
N GLY A 39 8.98 -4.39 15.71
CA GLY A 39 7.56 -4.49 16.05
C GLY A 39 7.21 -3.82 17.37
N THR A 40 7.89 -4.20 18.46
CA THR A 40 7.67 -3.61 19.79
C THR A 40 7.99 -2.10 19.82
N PRO A 41 9.15 -1.62 19.31
CA PRO A 41 9.40 -0.17 19.20
C PRO A 41 8.30 0.61 18.47
N ILE A 42 7.72 0.06 17.40
CA ILE A 42 6.62 0.71 16.67
C ILE A 42 5.37 0.77 17.55
N ILE A 43 4.98 -0.32 18.21
CA ILE A 43 3.82 -0.34 19.13
C ILE A 43 3.99 0.68 20.26
N ASP A 44 5.20 0.84 20.79
CA ASP A 44 5.51 1.85 21.82
C ASP A 44 5.33 3.28 21.28
N MET A 45 5.83 3.58 20.08
CA MET A 45 5.65 4.88 19.44
C MET A 45 4.17 5.17 19.13
N LEU A 46 3.42 4.17 18.66
CA LEU A 46 1.97 4.28 18.45
C LEU A 46 1.27 4.63 19.78
N THR A 47 1.61 3.92 20.85
CA THR A 47 1.03 4.13 22.20
C THR A 47 1.34 5.52 22.75
N LYS A 48 2.59 6.00 22.61
CA LYS A 48 2.99 7.35 23.02
C LYS A 48 2.31 8.45 22.20
N GLY A 49 2.03 8.19 20.92
CA GLY A 49 1.41 9.14 20.01
C GLY A 49 -0.07 9.40 20.27
N VAL A 50 -0.82 8.38 20.70
CA VAL A 50 -2.27 8.50 20.96
C VAL A 50 -2.53 9.18 22.30
N LYS A 51 -2.64 10.51 22.25
CA LYS A 51 -2.87 11.37 23.42
C LYS A 51 -4.30 11.92 23.51
N SER A 52 -5.14 11.66 22.51
CA SER A 52 -6.53 12.07 22.47
C SER A 52 -7.45 10.87 22.42
N ASP A 53 -8.67 11.06 22.89
CA ASP A 53 -9.67 10.00 23.01
C ASP A 53 -10.49 9.81 21.71
N ASN A 54 -10.38 10.73 20.75
CA ASN A 54 -11.05 10.67 19.45
C ASN A 54 -10.35 9.80 18.39
N ILE A 55 -9.21 9.18 18.72
CA ILE A 55 -8.44 8.29 17.84
C ILE A 55 -8.32 6.91 18.50
N LEU A 56 -8.49 5.86 17.69
CA LEU A 56 -8.18 4.49 18.09
C LEU A 56 -7.25 3.86 17.05
N LEU A 57 -6.25 3.12 17.52
CA LEU A 57 -5.40 2.31 16.65
C LEU A 57 -5.63 0.84 17.00
N ALA A 58 -5.77 0.00 15.99
CA ALA A 58 -5.64 -1.44 16.13
C ALA A 58 -4.39 -1.88 15.38
N VAL A 59 -3.58 -2.72 16.02
CA VAL A 59 -2.37 -3.31 15.43
C VAL A 59 -2.50 -4.82 15.56
N GLN A 60 -2.61 -5.52 14.43
CA GLN A 60 -2.48 -6.97 14.40
C GLN A 60 -1.08 -7.33 13.91
N SER A 61 -0.29 -7.90 14.82
CA SER A 61 1.13 -8.17 14.60
C SER A 61 1.48 -9.64 14.78
N ASP A 62 2.52 -10.04 14.08
CA ASP A 62 3.17 -11.33 14.17
C ASP A 62 4.67 -11.09 14.31
N LEU A 63 5.31 -11.62 15.33
CA LEU A 63 6.73 -11.40 15.61
C LEU A 63 7.44 -12.74 15.64
N ILE A 64 8.74 -12.76 15.31
CA ILE A 64 9.53 -13.99 15.35
C ILE A 64 9.37 -14.68 16.72
N GLY A 65 8.96 -15.95 16.68
CA GLY A 65 8.78 -16.80 17.85
C GLY A 65 7.39 -16.72 18.50
N ASP A 66 6.52 -15.81 18.06
CA ASP A 66 5.11 -15.84 18.45
C ASP A 66 4.44 -17.08 17.82
N LYS A 67 3.75 -17.87 18.64
CA LYS A 67 2.93 -19.00 18.15
C LYS A 67 1.54 -18.56 17.66
N LYS A 68 1.21 -17.29 17.88
CA LYS A 68 -0.12 -16.70 17.79
C LYS A 68 -0.01 -15.21 17.51
N LEU A 69 -0.82 -14.72 16.58
CA LEU A 69 -0.91 -13.29 16.31
C LEU A 69 -1.32 -12.51 17.56
N SER A 70 -0.75 -11.32 17.71
CA SER A 70 -1.11 -10.36 18.75
C SER A 70 -1.98 -9.27 18.16
N ARG A 71 -3.07 -8.92 18.85
CA ARG A 71 -3.90 -7.77 18.50
C ARG A 71 -3.86 -6.76 19.63
N ASN A 72 -3.30 -5.59 19.36
CA ASN A 72 -3.23 -4.47 20.27
C ASN A 72 -4.28 -3.44 19.90
N VAL A 73 -5.13 -3.05 20.85
CA VAL A 73 -6.06 -1.92 20.73
C VAL A 73 -5.52 -0.78 21.58
N ILE A 74 -5.14 0.30 20.93
CA ILE A 74 -4.47 1.46 21.52
C ILE A 74 -5.44 2.64 21.52
N THR A 75 -5.66 3.20 22.70
CA THR A 75 -6.47 4.41 22.94
C THR A 75 -5.71 5.32 23.89
N GLN A 76 -6.24 6.52 24.18
CA GLN A 76 -5.59 7.45 25.11
C GLN A 76 -5.26 6.76 26.45
N GLY A 77 -3.96 6.66 26.75
CA GLY A 77 -3.44 6.10 28.00
C GLY A 77 -3.66 4.61 28.22
N ASN A 78 -4.18 3.86 27.23
CA ASN A 78 -4.49 2.44 27.38
C ASN A 78 -4.08 1.61 26.16
N ILE A 79 -3.57 0.41 26.42
CA ILE A 79 -3.32 -0.63 25.44
C ILE A 79 -3.95 -1.94 25.93
N PHE A 80 -4.78 -2.56 25.08
CA PHE A 80 -5.35 -3.87 25.34
C PHE A 80 -4.79 -4.87 24.32
N THR A 81 -4.10 -5.89 24.81
CA THR A 81 -3.47 -6.92 23.97
C THR A 81 -4.22 -8.24 24.08
N HIS A 82 -4.56 -8.84 22.94
CA HIS A 82 -5.18 -10.16 22.85
C HIS A 82 -4.37 -11.06 21.90
N LYS A 83 -4.03 -12.28 22.36
CA LYS A 83 -3.45 -13.32 21.51
C LYS A 83 -4.55 -14.08 20.77
N LEU A 84 -4.45 -14.18 19.45
CA LEU A 84 -5.43 -14.85 18.59
C LEU A 84 -5.12 -16.34 18.46
N ASN A 85 -6.03 -17.12 17.89
CA ASN A 85 -5.74 -18.53 17.57
C ASN A 85 -5.04 -18.68 16.21
N ALA A 86 -5.14 -17.68 15.34
CA ALA A 86 -4.39 -17.65 14.09
C ALA A 86 -2.91 -17.35 14.36
N ALA A 87 -2.04 -17.90 13.52
CA ALA A 87 -0.61 -17.63 13.51
C ALA A 87 -0.12 -17.11 12.14
N ASN A 88 -0.78 -17.49 11.05
CA ASN A 88 -0.37 -17.12 9.70
C ASN A 88 -0.72 -15.65 9.37
N SER A 89 0.25 -14.75 9.48
CA SER A 89 0.12 -13.33 9.12
C SER A 89 0.28 -13.06 7.62
N GLY A 90 0.70 -14.07 6.86
CA GLY A 90 0.70 -14.08 5.40
C GLY A 90 -0.64 -14.51 4.79
N SER A 91 -1.69 -14.74 5.59
CA SER A 91 -3.02 -15.14 5.12
C SER A 91 -3.94 -13.94 4.90
N GLU A 92 -4.44 -13.81 3.68
CA GLU A 92 -5.45 -12.79 3.35
C GLU A 92 -6.78 -13.06 4.07
N GLU A 93 -7.12 -14.33 4.35
CA GLU A 93 -8.30 -14.69 5.13
C GLU A 93 -8.23 -14.14 6.56
N VAL A 94 -7.06 -14.27 7.22
CA VAL A 94 -6.85 -13.74 8.58
C VAL A 94 -6.87 -12.20 8.58
N PHE A 95 -6.42 -11.56 7.50
CA PHE A 95 -6.59 -10.11 7.33
C PHE A 95 -8.06 -9.71 7.14
N ALA A 96 -8.85 -10.47 6.38
CA ALA A 96 -10.29 -10.24 6.25
C ALA A 96 -11.02 -10.38 7.59
N GLU A 97 -10.67 -11.38 8.39
CA GLU A 97 -11.18 -11.56 9.76
C GLU A 97 -10.84 -10.36 10.65
N TYR A 98 -9.64 -9.79 10.49
CA TYR A 98 -9.22 -8.61 11.22
C TYR A 98 -10.07 -7.38 10.88
N LEU A 99 -10.30 -7.11 9.59
CA LEU A 99 -11.17 -5.99 9.17
C LEU A 99 -12.63 -6.20 9.62
N ASN A 100 -13.15 -7.42 9.49
CA ASN A 100 -14.50 -7.74 9.96
C ASN A 100 -14.63 -7.55 11.48
N TRP A 101 -13.64 -8.01 12.25
CA TRP A 101 -13.59 -7.76 13.69
C TRP A 101 -13.58 -6.26 14.00
N ALA A 102 -12.77 -5.46 13.30
CA ALA A 102 -12.70 -4.02 13.54
C ALA A 102 -14.04 -3.31 13.30
N ASN A 103 -14.74 -3.67 12.21
CA ASN A 103 -16.10 -3.19 11.92
C ASN A 103 -17.10 -3.61 13.03
N LEU A 104 -17.03 -4.86 13.47
CA LEU A 104 -17.89 -5.38 14.53
C LEU A 104 -17.61 -4.76 15.90
N GLN A 105 -16.42 -4.22 16.17
CA GLN A 105 -16.08 -3.62 17.46
C GLN A 105 -16.24 -2.10 17.49
N PHE A 106 -15.92 -1.40 16.41
CA PHE A 106 -15.75 0.05 16.44
C PHE A 106 -16.55 0.79 15.37
N GLN A 107 -16.75 2.08 15.58
CA GLN A 107 -17.32 2.99 14.59
C GLN A 107 -16.40 4.19 14.41
N ALA A 108 -16.17 4.59 13.16
CA ALA A 108 -15.33 5.73 12.84
C ALA A 108 -15.95 6.64 11.77
N LYS A 109 -15.64 7.93 11.83
CA LYS A 109 -15.86 8.83 10.70
C LYS A 109 -14.94 8.45 9.54
N LYS A 110 -13.67 8.19 9.83
CA LYS A 110 -12.61 7.88 8.85
C LYS A 110 -11.80 6.67 9.27
N TRP A 111 -11.49 5.81 8.30
CA TRP A 111 -10.64 4.64 8.47
C TRP A 111 -9.37 4.81 7.65
N ALA A 112 -8.23 4.40 8.22
CA ALA A 112 -6.97 4.25 7.51
C ALA A 112 -6.46 2.81 7.69
N ILE A 113 -5.90 2.24 6.64
CA ILE A 113 -5.28 0.90 6.67
C ILE A 113 -3.82 1.05 6.31
N VAL A 114 -2.94 0.49 7.14
CA VAL A 114 -1.49 0.56 6.94
C VAL A 114 -0.92 -0.85 6.89
N PHE A 115 -0.30 -1.19 5.76
CA PHE A 115 0.43 -2.45 5.60
C PHE A 115 1.91 -2.21 5.90
N LEU A 116 2.44 -2.95 6.86
CA LEU A 116 3.84 -2.90 7.27
C LEU A 116 4.54 -4.18 6.80
N GLY A 117 5.85 -4.08 6.61
CA GLY A 117 6.71 -5.22 6.33
C GLY A 117 7.43 -5.07 5.00
N HIS A 118 8.04 -6.16 4.54
CA HIS A 118 8.73 -6.12 3.25
C HIS A 118 7.78 -5.92 2.07
N GLY A 119 8.29 -5.28 1.03
CA GLY A 119 7.71 -5.42 -0.31
C GLY A 119 8.17 -6.75 -0.91
N GLY A 120 7.28 -7.43 -1.62
CA GLY A 120 7.64 -8.57 -2.45
C GLY A 120 7.78 -8.16 -3.91
N ARG A 121 7.55 -9.12 -4.80
CA ARG A 121 7.32 -8.88 -6.22
C ARG A 121 6.16 -7.91 -6.47
N LEU A 122 5.84 -7.64 -7.75
CA LEU A 122 4.83 -6.65 -8.12
C LEU A 122 3.52 -6.80 -7.32
N ASP A 123 3.04 -8.03 -7.15
CA ASP A 123 1.76 -8.36 -6.53
C ASP A 123 1.86 -8.90 -5.10
N GLU A 124 3.05 -8.86 -4.48
CA GLU A 124 3.35 -9.45 -3.18
C GLU A 124 3.72 -8.38 -2.15
N ILE A 125 3.18 -8.48 -0.93
CA ILE A 125 3.59 -7.68 0.24
C ILE A 125 3.66 -8.54 1.50
N SER A 126 4.34 -8.00 2.52
CA SER A 126 4.09 -8.33 3.91
C SER A 126 4.23 -9.84 4.21
N PRO A 127 5.44 -10.39 4.04
CA PRO A 127 5.67 -11.83 4.11
C PRO A 127 5.62 -12.35 5.55
N ASP A 128 5.18 -13.58 5.67
CA ASP A 128 5.28 -14.39 6.88
C ASP A 128 6.32 -15.48 6.64
N GLY A 129 7.40 -15.47 7.42
CA GLY A 129 8.51 -16.40 7.33
C GLY A 129 8.21 -17.78 7.89
N HIS A 130 7.32 -17.89 8.88
CA HIS A 130 6.94 -19.15 9.53
C HIS A 130 5.42 -19.27 9.70
N PRO A 131 4.65 -19.31 8.59
CA PRO A 131 3.18 -19.29 8.62
C PRO A 131 2.52 -20.49 9.31
N GLU A 132 3.29 -21.55 9.54
CA GLU A 132 2.91 -22.70 10.35
C GLU A 132 3.94 -22.87 11.47
N PRO A 133 3.69 -22.29 12.67
CA PRO A 133 4.61 -22.40 13.79
C PRO A 133 4.91 -23.86 14.12
N ASP A 134 6.16 -24.12 14.51
CA ASP A 134 6.68 -25.45 14.83
C ASP A 134 6.77 -26.44 13.64
N LEU A 135 6.43 -26.02 12.41
CA LEU A 135 6.57 -26.81 11.18
C LEU A 135 7.50 -26.14 10.18
N ALA A 136 8.23 -26.95 9.41
CA ALA A 136 8.98 -26.46 8.27
C ALA A 136 8.01 -25.99 7.18
N SER A 137 7.82 -24.68 7.06
CA SER A 137 6.93 -24.04 6.10
C SER A 137 7.69 -23.08 5.19
N LYS A 138 7.12 -22.80 4.02
CA LYS A 138 7.68 -21.81 3.09
C LYS A 138 7.14 -20.43 3.45
N THR A 139 7.96 -19.41 3.25
CA THR A 139 7.52 -18.01 3.35
C THR A 139 6.25 -17.77 2.52
N LYS A 140 5.23 -17.17 3.14
CA LYS A 140 3.98 -16.84 2.49
C LYS A 140 3.88 -15.33 2.31
N TRP A 141 3.59 -14.90 1.09
CA TRP A 141 3.36 -13.49 0.74
C TRP A 141 1.87 -13.24 0.58
N MET A 142 1.41 -12.04 0.96
CA MET A 142 0.05 -11.61 0.70
C MET A 142 -0.08 -11.05 -0.71
N ASN A 143 -1.18 -11.38 -1.38
CA ASN A 143 -1.46 -10.90 -2.73
C ASN A 143 -2.29 -9.60 -2.74
N ILE A 144 -1.82 -8.60 -3.49
CA ILE A 144 -2.45 -7.27 -3.54
C ILE A 144 -3.89 -7.27 -4.08
N GLN A 145 -4.23 -8.14 -5.02
CA GLN A 145 -5.58 -8.19 -5.61
C GLN A 145 -6.58 -8.68 -4.57
N LYS A 146 -6.25 -9.76 -3.87
CA LYS A 146 -7.09 -10.29 -2.77
C LYS A 146 -7.26 -9.26 -1.65
N LEU A 147 -6.20 -8.55 -1.28
CA LEU A 147 -6.27 -7.48 -0.29
C LEU A 147 -7.20 -6.33 -0.73
N SER A 148 -7.16 -5.98 -2.02
CA SER A 148 -8.06 -4.98 -2.60
C SER A 148 -9.53 -5.44 -2.48
N ASP A 149 -9.82 -6.70 -2.82
CA ASP A 149 -11.18 -7.26 -2.73
C ASP A 149 -11.68 -7.28 -1.28
N ILE A 150 -10.81 -7.65 -0.33
CA ILE A 150 -11.12 -7.65 1.11
C ILE A 150 -11.45 -6.23 1.60
N ILE A 151 -10.68 -5.22 1.22
CA ILE A 151 -10.95 -3.83 1.60
C ILE A 151 -12.22 -3.30 0.92
N ALA A 152 -12.49 -3.69 -0.32
CA ALA A 152 -13.75 -3.35 -1.01
C ALA A 152 -14.96 -3.91 -0.24
N ASN A 153 -14.89 -5.17 0.23
CA ASN A 153 -15.92 -5.77 1.07
C ASN A 153 -16.06 -5.05 2.42
N PHE A 154 -14.95 -4.69 3.07
CA PHE A 154 -14.98 -3.89 4.30
C PHE A 154 -15.67 -2.55 4.08
N ASN A 155 -15.38 -1.84 2.98
CA ASN A 155 -16.03 -0.57 2.63
C ASN A 155 -17.55 -0.71 2.49
N GLN A 156 -18.02 -1.80 1.88
CA GLN A 156 -19.46 -2.08 1.77
C GLN A 156 -20.10 -2.25 3.15
N GLN A 157 -19.42 -2.96 4.07
CA GLN A 157 -19.91 -3.18 5.43
C GLN A 157 -19.95 -1.91 6.27
N VAL A 158 -18.94 -1.03 6.15
CA VAL A 158 -18.89 0.25 6.90
C VAL A 158 -19.63 1.39 6.19
N GLY A 159 -20.18 1.14 4.99
CA GLY A 159 -20.95 2.11 4.21
C GLY A 159 -20.13 3.30 3.68
N LYS A 160 -18.80 3.19 3.61
CA LYS A 160 -17.91 4.27 3.16
C LYS A 160 -16.56 3.70 2.71
N ARG A 161 -15.85 4.45 1.86
CA ARG A 161 -14.47 4.12 1.48
C ARG A 161 -13.50 4.49 2.60
N VAL A 162 -12.49 3.64 2.81
CA VAL A 162 -11.27 3.97 3.58
C VAL A 162 -10.68 5.30 3.06
N GLU A 163 -10.25 6.17 3.97
CA GLU A 163 -9.67 7.47 3.58
C GLU A 163 -8.27 7.30 3.00
N LEU A 164 -7.45 6.45 3.62
CA LEU A 164 -6.08 6.20 3.21
C LEU A 164 -5.73 4.72 3.32
N VAL A 165 -5.20 4.14 2.25
CA VAL A 165 -4.37 2.93 2.31
C VAL A 165 -2.92 3.37 2.21
N PHE A 166 -2.09 2.94 3.17
CA PHE A 166 -0.66 3.19 3.15
C PHE A 166 0.11 1.88 3.03
N PHE A 167 0.83 1.73 1.92
CA PHE A 167 1.86 0.71 1.78
C PHE A 167 3.15 1.22 2.39
N GLN A 168 3.38 0.87 3.66
CA GLN A 168 4.68 0.98 4.32
C GLN A 168 5.53 -0.25 3.96
N ASN A 169 5.46 -0.65 2.70
CA ASN A 169 6.22 -1.70 2.05
C ASN A 169 7.03 -1.06 0.92
N CYS A 170 8.26 -1.51 0.76
CA CYS A 170 9.14 -1.03 -0.31
C CYS A 170 8.54 -1.30 -1.70
N ASN A 171 8.80 -0.39 -2.65
CA ASN A 171 8.46 -0.53 -4.07
C ASN A 171 6.98 -0.93 -4.32
N LYS A 172 6.06 -0.15 -3.77
CA LYS A 172 4.62 -0.25 -4.03
C LYS A 172 4.02 1.03 -4.63
N GLY A 173 4.84 2.04 -4.84
CA GLY A 173 4.54 3.21 -5.66
C GLY A 173 4.67 2.88 -7.14
N THR A 174 3.87 1.94 -7.63
CA THR A 174 3.77 1.61 -9.06
C THR A 174 2.35 1.82 -9.56
N ILE A 175 2.17 2.03 -10.87
CA ILE A 175 0.85 2.18 -11.48
C ILE A 175 -0.01 0.94 -11.22
N GLU A 176 0.55 -0.25 -11.27
CA GLU A 176 -0.20 -1.51 -11.11
C GLU A 176 -0.77 -1.66 -9.71
N VAL A 177 0.05 -1.43 -8.68
CA VAL A 177 -0.42 -1.50 -7.29
C VAL A 177 -1.46 -0.41 -7.05
N ASN A 178 -1.15 0.84 -7.41
CA ASN A 178 -2.05 1.95 -7.16
C ASN A 178 -3.39 1.81 -7.92
N TYR A 179 -3.37 1.33 -9.16
CA TYR A 179 -4.56 1.04 -9.94
C TYR A 179 -5.38 -0.11 -9.31
N THR A 180 -4.73 -1.12 -8.73
CA THR A 180 -5.41 -2.22 -8.03
C THR A 180 -6.25 -1.72 -6.85
N PHE A 181 -5.80 -0.69 -6.13
CA PHE A 181 -6.52 -0.11 -4.98
C PHE A 181 -7.38 1.12 -5.33
N ARG A 182 -7.55 1.46 -6.61
CA ARG A 182 -8.29 2.67 -7.05
C ARG A 182 -9.73 2.77 -6.58
N ASN A 183 -10.36 1.64 -6.24
CA ASN A 183 -11.74 1.59 -5.76
C ASN A 183 -11.87 1.34 -4.24
N THR A 184 -10.76 1.14 -3.53
CA THR A 184 -10.78 0.70 -2.13
C THR A 184 -10.46 1.81 -1.13
N ALA A 185 -9.66 2.80 -1.48
CA ALA A 185 -9.37 3.95 -0.62
C ALA A 185 -9.51 5.26 -1.37
N LYS A 186 -9.80 6.39 -0.71
CA LYS A 186 -9.83 7.69 -1.39
C LYS A 186 -8.43 8.15 -1.81
N TYR A 187 -7.44 7.86 -0.97
CA TYR A 187 -6.03 8.10 -1.26
C TYR A 187 -5.21 6.83 -1.03
N THR A 188 -4.12 6.69 -1.78
CA THR A 188 -3.08 5.68 -1.51
C THR A 188 -1.77 6.41 -1.25
N LEU A 189 -1.04 5.99 -0.21
CA LEU A 189 0.34 6.40 0.05
C LEU A 189 1.25 5.19 -0.17
N SER A 190 2.38 5.41 -0.84
CA SER A 190 3.37 4.36 -1.13
C SER A 190 4.73 4.96 -1.47
N SER A 191 5.75 4.12 -1.62
CA SER A 191 7.07 4.51 -2.14
C SER A 191 7.38 3.79 -3.44
N GLN A 192 7.87 4.53 -4.43
CA GLN A 192 8.40 3.94 -5.67
C GLN A 192 9.66 3.09 -5.39
N LEU A 193 10.36 3.34 -4.30
CA LEU A 193 11.65 2.72 -3.96
C LEU A 193 11.62 2.19 -2.53
N LEU A 194 12.79 2.03 -1.93
CA LEU A 194 12.95 1.54 -0.58
C LEU A 194 12.47 2.54 0.48
N LEU A 195 12.02 1.97 1.59
CA LEU A 195 11.68 2.63 2.84
C LEU A 195 12.60 2.08 3.94
N GLY A 196 12.83 2.89 4.96
CA GLY A 196 13.57 2.49 6.14
C GLY A 196 12.66 1.83 7.18
N ALA A 197 13.26 1.05 8.08
CA ALA A 197 12.59 0.43 9.22
C ALA A 197 13.40 0.68 10.51
N PRO A 198 12.75 1.02 11.64
CA PRO A 198 11.34 1.35 11.75
C PRO A 198 11.04 2.73 11.16
N ASN A 199 9.79 3.02 10.79
CA ASN A 199 9.38 4.40 10.53
C ASN A 199 9.18 5.18 11.83
N TYR A 200 9.18 6.52 11.78
CA TYR A 200 9.17 7.37 12.99
C TYR A 200 8.07 8.44 13.03
N TYR A 201 7.22 8.56 11.99
CA TYR A 201 6.14 9.54 11.94
C TYR A 201 5.10 9.40 13.07
N TYR A 202 4.98 8.22 13.69
CA TYR A 202 3.85 7.83 14.54
C TYR A 202 3.51 8.81 15.67
N GLU A 203 4.47 9.13 16.53
CA GLU A 203 4.21 9.95 17.73
C GLU A 203 3.72 11.35 17.36
N GLN A 204 4.40 12.00 16.41
CA GLN A 204 4.05 13.34 15.94
C GLN A 204 2.72 13.32 15.19
N LEU A 205 2.48 12.31 14.35
CA LEU A 205 1.26 12.17 13.58
C LEU A 205 0.03 12.11 14.49
N PHE A 206 0.02 11.21 15.47
CA PHE A 206 -1.16 11.02 16.31
C PHE A 206 -1.37 12.17 17.29
N SER A 207 -0.29 12.81 17.76
CA SER A 207 -0.36 14.07 18.51
C SER A 207 -0.96 15.23 17.68
N PHE A 208 -0.64 15.30 16.40
CA PHE A 208 -1.24 16.27 15.47
C PHE A 208 -2.71 15.94 15.20
N LEU A 209 -3.00 14.69 14.83
CA LEU A 209 -4.32 14.26 14.40
C LEU A 209 -5.36 14.38 15.52
N GLY A 210 -4.95 14.17 16.78
CA GLY A 210 -5.83 14.35 17.93
C GLY A 210 -6.38 15.77 18.07
N ARG A 211 -5.62 16.76 17.58
CA ARG A 211 -6.00 18.19 17.56
C ARG A 211 -6.60 18.64 16.22
N LYS A 212 -6.37 17.86 15.16
CA LYS A 212 -6.76 18.17 13.77
C LYS A 212 -7.43 16.98 13.08
N PRO A 213 -8.51 16.42 13.64
CA PRO A 213 -9.18 15.24 13.08
C PRO A 213 -9.92 15.50 11.77
N GLU A 214 -10.16 16.76 11.41
CA GLU A 214 -10.95 17.17 10.25
C GLU A 214 -10.28 16.86 8.91
N ILE A 215 -8.96 16.67 8.89
CA ILE A 215 -8.18 16.44 7.65
C ILE A 215 -8.67 15.22 6.86
N ASN A 216 -8.50 15.22 5.54
CA ASN A 216 -8.82 14.07 4.69
C ASN A 216 -7.62 13.11 4.53
N GLY A 217 -7.80 12.01 3.80
CA GLY A 217 -6.73 11.03 3.55
C GLY A 217 -5.47 11.57 2.84
N GLY A 218 -5.62 12.54 1.93
CA GLY A 218 -4.49 13.18 1.24
C GLY A 218 -3.66 14.04 2.19
N GLN A 219 -4.32 14.89 2.97
CA GLN A 219 -3.69 15.69 4.03
C GLN A 219 -3.06 14.82 5.12
N LEU A 220 -3.67 13.68 5.45
CA LEU A 220 -3.08 12.68 6.33
C LEU A 220 -1.77 12.12 5.74
N ALA A 221 -1.76 11.77 4.45
CA ALA A 221 -0.57 11.30 3.76
C ALA A 221 0.53 12.37 3.73
N GLU A 222 0.19 13.64 3.49
CA GLU A 222 1.14 14.76 3.58
C GLU A 222 1.77 14.87 4.97
N LYS A 223 0.99 14.67 6.04
CA LYS A 223 1.52 14.70 7.41
C LYS A 223 2.38 13.50 7.76
N ILE A 224 2.07 12.31 7.25
CA ILE A 224 2.98 11.15 7.34
C ILE A 224 4.31 11.51 6.69
N MET A 225 4.28 12.05 5.47
CA MET A 225 5.50 12.47 4.76
C MET A 225 6.26 13.57 5.51
N GLU A 226 5.57 14.53 6.11
CA GLU A 226 6.17 15.65 6.86
C GLU A 226 6.87 15.19 8.13
N PHE A 227 6.26 14.28 8.89
CA PHE A 227 6.79 13.81 10.17
C PHE A 227 7.80 12.67 10.03
N GLU A 228 7.87 12.02 8.87
CA GLU A 228 8.88 11.00 8.62
C GLU A 228 10.26 11.64 8.38
N PRO A 229 11.30 11.24 9.14
CA PRO A 229 12.66 11.74 8.93
C PRO A 229 13.17 11.45 7.52
N PHE A 230 13.93 12.40 6.96
CA PHE A 230 14.38 12.33 5.56
C PHE A 230 15.29 11.12 5.27
N ASP A 231 15.88 10.50 6.29
CA ASP A 231 16.75 9.32 6.19
C ASP A 231 15.98 7.99 6.28
N MET A 232 14.64 8.01 6.31
CA MET A 232 13.79 6.82 6.37
C MET A 232 13.06 6.50 5.07
N TYR A 233 13.32 7.22 3.99
CA TYR A 233 12.73 6.95 2.69
C TYR A 233 13.63 7.43 1.56
N HIS A 234 13.46 6.85 0.37
CA HIS A 234 13.90 7.48 -0.88
C HIS A 234 12.82 8.41 -1.43
N SER A 235 11.58 7.94 -1.44
CA SER A 235 10.43 8.70 -1.91
C SER A 235 9.17 8.35 -1.15
N TYR A 236 8.22 9.27 -1.13
CA TYR A 236 6.82 8.97 -0.86
C TYR A 236 5.96 9.60 -1.95
N THR A 237 4.93 8.87 -2.35
CA THR A 237 3.93 9.34 -3.31
C THR A 237 2.54 9.05 -2.76
N SER A 238 1.75 10.11 -2.63
CA SER A 238 0.32 10.02 -2.39
C SER A 238 -0.42 10.28 -3.70
N ILE A 239 -1.38 9.42 -4.01
CA ILE A 239 -2.27 9.58 -5.17
C ILE A 239 -3.72 9.77 -4.75
N ASN A 240 -4.48 10.48 -5.58
CA ASN A 240 -5.93 10.56 -5.50
C ASN A 240 -6.56 9.43 -6.32
N ASN A 241 -7.23 8.50 -5.65
CA ASN A 241 -7.83 7.34 -6.31
C ASN A 241 -9.12 7.67 -7.09
N SER A 242 -9.72 8.87 -6.93
CA SER A 242 -10.81 9.26 -7.83
C SER A 242 -10.31 9.52 -9.26
N ASP A 243 -9.09 10.05 -9.39
CA ASP A 243 -8.54 10.46 -10.68
C ASP A 243 -7.90 9.30 -11.43
N ILE A 244 -7.26 8.36 -10.71
CA ILE A 244 -6.63 7.20 -11.36
C ILE A 244 -7.64 6.30 -12.11
N SER A 245 -8.94 6.35 -11.77
CA SER A 245 -9.98 5.66 -12.52
C SER A 245 -10.14 6.18 -13.96
N ASN A 246 -9.68 7.41 -14.26
CA ASN A 246 -9.67 7.99 -15.60
C ASN A 246 -8.36 7.76 -16.35
N LEU A 247 -7.42 6.99 -15.79
CA LEU A 247 -6.10 6.75 -16.37
C LEU A 247 -6.16 6.12 -17.77
N SER A 248 -7.06 5.15 -17.99
CA SER A 248 -7.25 4.50 -19.29
C SER A 248 -7.58 5.49 -20.41
N ALA A 249 -8.41 6.50 -20.13
CA ALA A 249 -8.78 7.54 -21.09
C ALA A 249 -7.62 8.46 -21.51
N LYS A 250 -6.52 8.47 -20.74
CA LYS A 250 -5.33 9.28 -21.02
C LYS A 250 -4.18 8.46 -21.58
N ILE A 251 -3.94 7.27 -21.04
CA ILE A 251 -2.81 6.42 -21.44
C ILE A 251 -3.11 5.60 -22.70
N ASN A 252 -4.35 5.13 -22.91
CA ASN A 252 -4.67 4.28 -24.06
C ASN A 252 -4.50 5.01 -25.39
N PRO A 253 -4.95 6.27 -25.55
CA PRO A 253 -4.70 7.02 -26.79
C PRO A 253 -3.20 7.21 -27.07
N LEU A 254 -2.38 7.39 -26.03
CA LEU A 254 -0.92 7.46 -26.18
C LEU A 254 -0.36 6.12 -26.66
N ILE A 255 -0.75 5.02 -26.02
CA ILE A 255 -0.32 3.66 -26.40
C ILE A 255 -0.71 3.35 -27.84
N ASP A 256 -1.94 3.70 -28.26
CA ASP A 256 -2.39 3.51 -29.63
C ASP A 256 -1.50 4.25 -30.65
N THR A 257 -1.02 5.45 -30.29
CA THR A 257 -0.08 6.18 -31.15
C THR A 257 1.31 5.55 -31.20
N VAL A 258 1.77 4.93 -30.10
CA VAL A 258 3.06 4.20 -30.07
C VAL A 258 2.96 2.91 -30.90
N LEU A 259 1.87 2.15 -30.75
CA LEU A 259 1.63 0.92 -31.50
C LEU A 259 1.47 1.16 -33.01
N SER A 260 0.95 2.32 -33.39
CA SER A 260 0.82 2.72 -34.81
C SER A 260 2.09 3.33 -35.40
N ALA A 261 3.08 3.65 -34.55
CA ALA A 261 4.34 4.28 -34.97
C ALA A 261 5.42 3.23 -35.27
N ASN A 262 6.66 3.68 -35.48
CA ASN A 262 7.76 2.77 -35.80
C ASN A 262 8.31 2.10 -34.53
N ILE A 263 7.62 1.09 -34.02
CA ILE A 263 8.00 0.45 -32.75
C ILE A 263 9.41 -0.16 -32.75
N LYS A 264 9.93 -0.54 -33.94
CA LYS A 264 11.26 -1.13 -34.12
C LYS A 264 12.42 -0.18 -33.82
N THR A 265 12.17 1.12 -33.72
CA THR A 265 13.20 2.10 -33.34
C THR A 265 13.33 2.25 -31.83
N ILE A 266 12.44 1.62 -31.04
CA ILE A 266 12.49 1.68 -29.59
C ILE A 266 13.68 0.85 -29.10
N ASN A 267 14.61 1.50 -28.42
CA ASN A 267 15.71 0.89 -27.69
C ASN A 267 15.68 1.35 -26.23
N LEU A 268 15.40 0.40 -25.35
CA LEU A 268 15.24 0.63 -23.90
C LEU A 268 16.52 0.37 -23.10
N SER A 269 17.67 0.10 -23.73
CA SER A 269 18.94 -0.17 -23.03
C SER A 269 19.40 0.98 -22.13
N ASN A 270 19.05 2.22 -22.50
CA ASN A 270 19.46 3.42 -21.78
C ASN A 270 18.41 3.91 -20.78
N LEU A 271 17.26 3.24 -20.69
CA LEU A 271 16.24 3.60 -19.72
C LEU A 271 16.72 3.19 -18.32
N ILE A 272 16.76 4.16 -17.41
CA ILE A 272 17.12 3.88 -16.01
C ILE A 272 16.03 2.98 -15.43
N SER A 273 16.41 1.74 -15.17
CA SER A 273 15.57 0.73 -14.53
C SER A 273 16.12 0.38 -13.16
N TYR A 274 15.27 -0.17 -12.33
CA TYR A 274 15.65 -0.69 -11.01
C TYR A 274 14.99 -2.05 -10.80
N ASN A 275 15.71 -2.94 -10.14
CA ASN A 275 15.25 -4.29 -9.85
C ASN A 275 14.80 -4.40 -8.40
N TYR A 276 13.72 -5.13 -8.16
CA TYR A 276 13.23 -5.40 -6.82
C TYR A 276 12.58 -6.79 -6.78
N MET A 277 13.06 -7.64 -5.87
CA MET A 277 12.52 -8.99 -5.64
C MET A 277 12.40 -9.87 -6.90
N GLY A 278 13.30 -9.64 -7.87
CA GLY A 278 13.35 -10.38 -9.13
C GLY A 278 12.43 -9.85 -10.23
N ASP A 279 11.78 -8.72 -10.02
CA ASP A 279 11.09 -7.96 -11.07
C ASP A 279 11.84 -6.67 -11.40
N ARG A 280 11.69 -6.22 -12.64
CA ARG A 280 12.30 -4.99 -13.14
C ARG A 280 11.23 -3.91 -13.30
N PHE A 281 11.60 -2.68 -12.94
CA PHE A 281 10.73 -1.51 -12.98
C PHE A 281 11.46 -0.34 -13.64
N VAL A 282 10.68 0.60 -14.17
CA VAL A 282 11.16 1.87 -14.71
C VAL A 282 10.26 2.98 -14.22
N ASP A 283 10.76 4.21 -14.20
CA ASP A 283 9.92 5.37 -13.93
C ASP A 283 8.88 5.58 -15.04
N VAL A 284 7.60 5.74 -14.68
CA VAL A 284 6.50 5.78 -15.66
C VAL A 284 6.61 6.95 -16.62
N VAL A 285 7.01 8.14 -16.13
CA VAL A 285 7.17 9.33 -16.98
C VAL A 285 8.34 9.12 -17.94
N SER A 286 9.48 8.68 -17.42
CA SER A 286 10.69 8.42 -18.21
C SER A 286 10.47 7.35 -19.29
N PHE A 287 9.68 6.32 -18.98
CA PHE A 287 9.31 5.26 -19.92
C PHE A 287 8.47 5.81 -21.08
N PHE A 288 7.35 6.48 -20.79
CA PHE A 288 6.46 6.99 -21.83
C PHE A 288 7.10 8.10 -22.68
N GLN A 289 7.93 8.96 -22.10
CA GLN A 289 8.70 9.95 -22.86
C GLN A 289 9.68 9.27 -23.82
N THR A 290 10.41 8.26 -23.34
CA THR A 290 11.39 7.52 -24.15
C THR A 290 10.74 6.81 -25.33
N ILE A 291 9.70 6.00 -25.10
CA ILE A 291 9.05 5.25 -26.18
C ILE A 291 8.36 6.18 -27.19
N THR A 292 7.79 7.30 -26.73
CA THR A 292 7.15 8.27 -27.62
C THR A 292 8.18 8.91 -28.55
N LYS A 293 9.28 9.41 -27.97
CA LYS A 293 10.36 10.05 -28.72
C LYS A 293 11.00 9.11 -29.73
N GLN A 294 11.30 7.88 -29.33
CA GLN A 294 12.01 6.93 -30.18
C GLN A 294 11.13 6.39 -31.32
N SER A 295 9.86 6.09 -31.05
CA SER A 295 8.93 5.57 -32.07
C SER A 295 8.45 6.64 -33.06
N GLY A 296 8.53 7.93 -32.70
CA GLY A 296 7.92 9.03 -33.45
C GLY A 296 6.41 9.17 -33.21
N ALA A 297 5.91 8.61 -32.12
CA ALA A 297 4.52 8.69 -31.72
C ALA A 297 4.10 10.12 -31.33
N ASN A 298 2.80 10.31 -31.07
CA ASN A 298 2.24 11.65 -30.86
C ASN A 298 2.70 12.26 -29.52
N GLN A 299 3.61 13.23 -29.58
CA GLN A 299 4.15 13.92 -28.40
C GLN A 299 3.06 14.61 -27.57
N GLN A 300 2.05 15.21 -28.20
CA GLN A 300 0.94 15.86 -27.48
C GLN A 300 0.19 14.87 -26.59
N LYS A 301 0.01 13.61 -27.04
CA LYS A 301 -0.63 12.57 -26.21
C LYS A 301 0.24 12.16 -25.03
N CYS A 302 1.55 12.16 -25.20
CA CYS A 302 2.49 11.93 -24.10
C CYS A 302 2.40 13.06 -23.07
N ASP A 303 2.39 14.31 -23.52
CA ASP A 303 2.31 15.48 -22.66
C ASP A 303 0.95 15.54 -21.91
N GLU A 304 -0.17 15.23 -22.58
CA GLU A 304 -1.49 15.11 -21.97
C GLU A 304 -1.53 14.05 -20.86
N PHE A 305 -0.91 12.89 -21.09
CA PHE A 305 -0.81 11.82 -20.09
C PHE A 305 0.06 12.24 -18.90
N ILE A 306 1.24 12.80 -19.14
CA ILE A 306 2.17 13.24 -18.08
C ILE A 306 1.54 14.37 -17.26
N TYR A 307 0.87 15.32 -17.92
CA TYR A 307 0.13 16.38 -17.24
C TYR A 307 -0.94 15.80 -16.31
N PHE A 308 -1.75 14.86 -16.81
CA PHE A 308 -2.78 14.20 -16.01
C PHE A 308 -2.20 13.43 -14.82
N LEU A 309 -1.10 12.71 -15.02
CA LEU A 309 -0.41 11.99 -13.96
C LEU A 309 0.04 12.95 -12.84
N ASN A 310 0.72 14.04 -13.21
CA ASN A 310 1.35 14.95 -12.25
C ASN A 310 0.37 15.92 -11.57
N ASN A 311 -0.74 16.28 -12.23
CA ASN A 311 -1.65 17.32 -11.75
C ASN A 311 -3.02 16.80 -11.31
N SER A 312 -3.35 15.54 -11.62
CA SER A 312 -4.63 14.92 -11.22
C SER A 312 -4.41 13.68 -10.37
N ILE A 313 -3.59 12.73 -10.84
CA ILE A 313 -3.38 11.47 -10.09
C ILE A 313 -2.49 11.71 -8.86
N ILE A 314 -1.29 12.28 -9.05
CA ILE A 314 -0.35 12.50 -7.95
C ILE A 314 -0.85 13.68 -7.12
N HIS A 315 -1.31 13.37 -5.90
CA HIS A 315 -1.72 14.37 -4.93
C HIS A 315 -0.49 15.06 -4.33
N LYS A 316 0.50 14.26 -3.91
CA LYS A 316 1.77 14.74 -3.36
C LYS A 316 2.88 13.77 -3.65
N VAL A 317 4.08 14.30 -3.89
CA VAL A 317 5.30 13.50 -3.95
C VAL A 317 6.42 14.17 -3.14
N LYS A 318 7.16 13.37 -2.38
CA LYS A 318 8.32 13.76 -1.59
C LYS A 318 9.52 12.93 -2.06
N LYS A 319 10.58 13.58 -2.55
CA LYS A 319 11.74 12.95 -3.23
C LYS A 319 13.09 13.39 -2.66
N ASP A 320 13.06 14.14 -1.57
CA ASP A 320 14.24 14.67 -0.87
C ASP A 320 14.89 13.66 0.08
N GLY A 321 14.35 12.44 0.14
CA GLY A 321 14.78 11.38 1.02
C GLY A 321 16.21 10.90 0.73
N LYS A 322 16.96 10.66 1.79
CA LYS A 322 18.33 10.11 1.78
C LYS A 322 18.38 8.88 2.67
N LEU A 323 17.63 7.86 2.27
CA LEU A 323 17.50 6.60 3.02
C LEU A 323 18.86 6.15 3.59
N LEU A 324 18.94 5.99 4.90
CA LEU A 324 20.17 5.64 5.58
C LEU A 324 20.70 4.29 5.06
N GLY A 325 21.99 4.24 4.76
CA GLY A 325 22.64 3.03 4.27
C GLY A 325 22.34 2.67 2.80
N SER A 326 21.57 3.50 2.08
CA SER A 326 21.30 3.32 0.64
C SER A 326 21.63 4.60 -0.13
N PRO A 327 22.53 4.58 -1.13
CA PRO A 327 22.88 5.77 -1.89
C PRO A 327 21.64 6.36 -2.60
N PRO A 328 21.55 7.70 -2.76
CA PRO A 328 20.42 8.32 -3.43
C PRO A 328 20.50 8.06 -4.94
N GLU A 329 19.90 6.96 -5.40
CA GLU A 329 20.10 6.53 -6.79
C GLU A 329 19.12 7.11 -7.82
N TYR A 330 18.03 7.78 -7.44
CA TYR A 330 16.98 8.09 -8.44
C TYR A 330 16.23 9.41 -8.21
N LYS A 331 16.96 10.54 -8.10
CA LYS A 331 16.36 11.86 -7.81
C LYS A 331 15.35 12.37 -8.85
N ASN A 332 15.41 11.86 -10.08
CA ASN A 332 14.58 12.33 -11.19
C ASN A 332 13.31 11.51 -11.42
N PHE A 333 13.05 10.48 -10.60
CA PHE A 333 11.85 9.69 -10.75
C PHE A 333 10.60 10.51 -10.44
N SER A 334 9.50 10.22 -11.14
CA SER A 334 8.21 10.87 -11.04
C SER A 334 7.53 10.64 -9.68
N GLY A 335 7.84 9.54 -9.00
CA GLY A 335 7.15 9.05 -7.81
C GLY A 335 6.32 7.80 -8.09
N LEU A 336 6.16 7.39 -9.36
CA LEU A 336 5.47 6.17 -9.75
C LEU A 336 6.31 5.34 -10.73
N GLY A 337 6.50 4.08 -10.40
CA GLY A 337 7.07 3.07 -11.29
C GLY A 337 6.03 2.42 -12.18
N ILE A 338 6.51 1.72 -13.21
CA ILE A 338 5.74 0.75 -14.00
C ILE A 338 6.60 -0.51 -14.14
N PHE A 339 5.96 -1.67 -14.04
CA PHE A 339 6.60 -2.96 -14.27
C PHE A 339 7.13 -3.01 -15.70
N PHE A 340 8.37 -3.46 -15.85
CA PHE A 340 9.06 -3.52 -17.13
C PHE A 340 9.49 -4.96 -17.44
N PRO A 341 8.63 -5.75 -18.10
CA PRO A 341 8.87 -7.17 -18.30
C PRO A 341 10.15 -7.41 -19.11
N GLU A 342 10.95 -8.38 -18.66
CA GLU A 342 12.17 -8.83 -19.36
C GLU A 342 11.87 -9.91 -20.40
N SER A 343 10.69 -10.53 -20.33
CA SER A 343 10.26 -11.59 -21.24
C SER A 343 8.74 -11.71 -21.28
N LYS A 344 8.22 -12.40 -22.29
CA LYS A 344 6.78 -12.73 -22.37
C LYS A 344 6.33 -13.54 -21.15
N GLN A 345 7.14 -14.47 -20.67
CA GLN A 345 6.83 -15.26 -19.47
C GLN A 345 6.65 -14.37 -18.23
N LYS A 346 7.50 -13.34 -18.08
CA LYS A 346 7.39 -12.37 -16.99
C LYS A 346 6.12 -11.50 -17.11
N LEU A 347 5.73 -11.12 -18.33
CA LEU A 347 4.48 -10.41 -18.58
C LEU A 347 3.26 -11.28 -18.26
N GLU A 348 3.24 -12.53 -18.72
CA GLU A 348 2.12 -13.47 -18.46
C GLU A 348 1.86 -13.68 -16.97
N LYS A 349 2.91 -13.63 -16.14
CA LYS A 349 2.77 -13.76 -14.68
C LYS A 349 1.78 -12.76 -14.08
N TYR A 350 1.73 -11.53 -14.59
CA TYR A 350 0.93 -10.44 -14.03
C TYR A 350 -0.25 -10.03 -14.89
N ARG A 351 -0.45 -10.67 -16.04
CA ARG A 351 -1.54 -10.38 -16.99
C ARG A 351 -2.93 -10.43 -16.35
N TYR A 352 -3.08 -11.18 -15.26
CA TYR A 352 -4.33 -11.27 -14.51
C TYR A 352 -4.72 -9.97 -13.78
N LEU A 353 -3.76 -9.07 -13.51
CA LEU A 353 -4.05 -7.78 -12.88
C LEU A 353 -4.76 -6.87 -13.90
N GLN A 354 -5.92 -6.34 -13.50
CA GLN A 354 -6.82 -5.58 -14.39
C GLN A 354 -6.15 -4.36 -15.06
N VAL A 355 -5.15 -3.78 -14.40
CA VAL A 355 -4.36 -2.67 -14.96
C VAL A 355 -3.76 -3.00 -16.34
N PHE A 356 -3.37 -4.26 -16.57
CA PHE A 356 -2.72 -4.64 -17.83
C PHE A 356 -3.70 -4.64 -19.00
N SER A 357 -4.93 -5.10 -18.79
CA SER A 357 -5.99 -5.09 -19.80
C SER A 357 -6.60 -3.70 -19.96
N ASP A 358 -6.93 -3.01 -18.87
CA ASP A 358 -7.61 -1.72 -18.91
C ASP A 358 -6.75 -0.63 -19.57
N LEU A 359 -5.42 -0.72 -19.39
CA LEU A 359 -4.47 0.27 -19.85
C LEU A 359 -3.70 -0.16 -21.11
N LYS A 360 -4.11 -1.23 -21.80
CA LYS A 360 -3.43 -1.77 -23.00
C LYS A 360 -1.93 -2.07 -22.82
N LEU A 361 -1.48 -2.38 -21.60
CA LEU A 361 -0.06 -2.58 -21.31
C LEU A 361 0.45 -3.91 -21.86
N VAL A 362 -0.42 -4.91 -21.95
CA VAL A 362 -0.08 -6.20 -22.56
C VAL A 362 0.28 -6.02 -24.03
N GLU A 363 -0.57 -5.32 -24.79
CA GLU A 363 -0.33 -5.05 -26.22
C GLU A 363 0.95 -4.24 -26.41
N LEU A 364 1.15 -3.21 -25.58
CA LEU A 364 2.37 -2.39 -25.62
C LEU A 364 3.63 -3.22 -25.37
N PHE A 365 3.67 -4.00 -24.28
CA PHE A 365 4.86 -4.76 -23.91
C PHE A 365 5.13 -5.92 -24.86
N GLU A 366 4.10 -6.63 -25.34
CA GLU A 366 4.29 -7.66 -26.35
C GLU A 366 4.91 -7.10 -27.64
N ALA A 367 4.47 -5.91 -28.06
CA ALA A 367 4.98 -5.27 -29.27
C ALA A 367 6.45 -4.81 -29.09
N ILE A 368 6.81 -4.28 -27.91
CA ILE A 368 8.19 -3.89 -27.56
C ILE A 368 9.12 -5.10 -27.38
N LEU A 369 8.62 -6.23 -26.86
CA LEU A 369 9.46 -7.42 -26.61
C LEU A 369 9.80 -8.20 -27.89
N VAL A 370 9.09 -7.95 -28.99
CA VAL A 370 9.28 -8.62 -30.29
C VAL A 370 9.99 -7.71 -31.31
N SER A 371 10.00 -6.40 -31.06
CA SER A 371 10.74 -5.41 -31.85
C SER A 371 12.23 -5.47 -31.58
#